data_AF-A0A3B8UTH9-F1
#
_entry.id   AF-A0A3B8UTH9-F1
#
_cell.length_a   1.000
_cell.length_b   1.000
_cell.length_c   1.000
_cell.angle_alpha   90.00
_cell.angle_beta   90.00
_cell.angle_gamma   90.00
#
_symmetry.space_group_name_H-M   'P 1'
#
loop_
_entity.id
_entity.type
_entity.pdbx_description
1 polymer ?
#
loop_
_entity_poly.entity_id
_entity_poly.type
_entity_poly.pdbx_seq_one_letter_code
_entity_poly.pdbx_strand_id
1 'polypeptide(L)' 'TPVFMNVGTVAAIKGAVATTDLQEIGTQIELSNTYHLHVRPGDKLIKELGGLHKFMNWNKP' A
#
# COMPACT_ATOMS: atom_id res chain seq x y z
N THR A 1 4.36 -16.06 -11.00
CA THR A 1 5.21 -15.42 -12.04
C THR A 1 6.12 -14.42 -11.37
N PRO A 2 7.35 -14.19 -11.86
CA PRO A 2 8.20 -13.13 -11.32
C PRO A 2 7.52 -11.78 -11.56
N VAL A 3 7.45 -10.97 -10.51
CA VAL A 3 6.77 -9.67 -10.52
C VAL A 3 7.58 -8.67 -9.71
N PHE A 4 7.66 -7.44 -10.20
CA PHE A 4 8.25 -6.34 -9.46
C PHE A 4 7.20 -5.81 -8.48
N MET A 5 7.45 -5.99 -7.17
CA MET A 5 6.57 -5.53 -6.10
C MET A 5 7.08 -4.21 -5.55
N ASN A 6 6.27 -3.16 -5.65
CA ASN A 6 6.55 -1.91 -4.96
C ASN A 6 6.31 -2.10 -3.45
N VAL A 7 7.17 -1.48 -2.62
CA VAL A 7 7.12 -1.62 -1.16
C VAL A 7 6.57 -0.34 -0.54
N GLY A 8 5.37 -0.44 0.01
CA GLY A 8 4.75 0.59 0.83
C GLY A 8 5.28 0.52 2.28
N THR A 9 5.85 1.63 2.77
CA THR A 9 6.24 1.77 4.18
C THR A 9 5.32 2.79 4.84
N VAL A 10 4.60 2.39 5.90
CA VAL A 10 3.58 3.24 6.57
C VAL A 10 2.43 3.59 5.61
N ALA A 11 1.95 2.61 4.82
CA ALA A 11 0.89 2.79 3.83
C ALA A 11 1.14 3.90 2.78
N ALA A 12 2.41 4.27 2.59
CA ALA A 12 2.83 5.19 1.56
C ALA A 12 4.05 4.61 0.85
N ILE A 13 4.11 4.82 -0.46
CA ILE A 13 5.30 4.51 -1.25
C ILE A 13 6.25 5.68 -1.08
N LYS A 14 7.48 5.40 -0.64
CA LYS A 14 8.50 6.43 -0.48
C LYS A 14 8.81 7.03 -1.86
N GLY A 15 8.81 8.35 -1.95
CA GLY A 15 9.15 9.09 -3.19
C GLY A 15 8.03 9.91 -3.81
N ALA A 16 6.93 10.17 -3.08
CA ALA A 16 5.76 10.90 -3.59
C ALA A 16 5.10 10.26 -4.82
N VAL A 17 5.26 8.95 -4.96
CA VAL A 17 4.61 8.16 -6.00
C VAL A 17 3.14 7.99 -5.63
N ALA A 18 2.26 8.52 -6.46
CA ALA A 18 0.83 8.34 -6.31
C ALA A 18 0.41 6.94 -6.77
N THR A 19 -0.73 6.45 -6.27
CA THR A 19 -1.32 5.20 -6.73
C THR A 19 -1.55 5.20 -8.25
N THR A 20 -1.82 6.36 -8.85
CA THR A 20 -1.96 6.54 -10.31
C THR A 20 -0.68 6.19 -11.05
N ASP A 21 0.48 6.63 -10.55
CA ASP A 21 1.78 6.37 -11.16
C ASP A 21 2.05 4.85 -11.19
N LEU A 22 1.67 4.13 -10.13
CA LEU A 22 1.76 2.68 -10.07
C LEU A 22 0.90 1.98 -11.11
N GLN A 23 -0.29 2.52 -11.37
CA GLN A 23 -1.20 2.00 -12.39
C GLN A 23 -0.62 2.22 -13.79
N GLU A 24 -0.05 3.40 -14.06
CA GLU A 24 0.57 3.75 -15.34
C GLU A 24 1.77 2.85 -15.67
N ILE A 25 2.62 2.55 -14.68
CA ILE A 25 3.77 1.66 -14.87
C ILE A 25 3.40 0.16 -14.88
N GLY A 26 2.12 -0.17 -14.77
CA GLY A 26 1.64 -1.55 -14.86
C GLY A 26 1.89 -2.39 -13.60
N THR A 27 2.02 -1.76 -12.42
CA THR A 27 2.18 -2.49 -11.15
C THR A 27 1.01 -3.44 -10.94
N GLN A 28 1.33 -4.69 -10.61
CA GLN A 28 0.34 -5.77 -10.47
C GLN A 28 0.03 -6.12 -9.02
N ILE A 29 0.99 -5.92 -8.11
CA ILE A 29 0.89 -6.23 -6.68
C ILE A 29 1.75 -5.28 -5.85
N GLU A 30 1.28 -4.91 -4.67
CA GLU A 30 2.02 -4.10 -3.70
C GLU A 30 2.33 -4.90 -2.42
N LEU A 31 3.54 -4.74 -1.89
CA LEU A 31 3.92 -5.28 -0.59
C LEU A 31 3.84 -4.18 0.47
N SER A 32 3.00 -4.38 1.48
CA SER A 32 2.90 -3.47 2.62
C SER A 32 3.47 -4.10 3.89
N ASN A 33 4.37 -3.40 4.57
CA ASN A 33 5.01 -3.93 5.78
C ASN A 33 4.11 -3.76 7.00
N THR A 34 3.63 -4.88 7.54
CA THR A 34 2.68 -4.93 8.66
C THR A 34 3.24 -4.36 9.96
N TYR A 35 4.55 -4.49 10.22
CA TYR A 35 5.17 -3.94 11.43
C TYR A 35 4.98 -2.42 11.49
N HIS A 36 5.27 -1.73 10.38
CA HIS A 36 5.14 -0.28 10.33
C HIS A 36 3.68 0.14 10.44
N LEU A 37 2.78 -0.52 9.72
CA LEU A 37 1.34 -0.25 9.78
C LEU A 37 0.78 -0.39 11.21
N HIS A 38 1.22 -1.42 11.94
CA HIS A 38 0.80 -1.69 13.31
C HIS A 38 1.27 -0.60 14.28
N VAL A 39 2.52 -0.14 14.16
CA VAL A 39 3.08 0.90 15.04
C VAL A 39 2.48 2.28 14.72
N ARG A 40 2.31 2.59 13.43
CA ARG A 40 1.69 3.83 12.95
C ARG A 40 1.24 3.61 11.50
N PRO A 41 -0.05 3.80 11.16
CA PRO A 41 -1.11 4.48 11.91
C PRO A 41 -1.87 3.61 12.93
N GLY A 42 -1.66 2.29 12.94
CA GLY A 42 -2.32 1.33 13.82
C GLY A 42 -3.45 0.55 13.14
N ASP A 43 -3.54 -0.75 13.44
CA ASP A 43 -4.46 -1.67 12.76
C ASP A 43 -5.95 -1.30 12.93
N LYS A 44 -6.32 -0.79 14.11
CA LYS A 44 -7.70 -0.40 14.41
C LYS A 44 -8.17 0.71 13.48
N LEU A 45 -7.34 1.73 13.31
CA LEU A 45 -7.62 2.85 12.41
C LEU A 45 -7.70 2.39 10.96
N ILE A 46 -6.77 1.54 10.50
CA ILE A 46 -6.81 0.98 9.14
C ILE A 46 -8.11 0.20 8.92
N LYS A 47 -8.56 -0.59 9.91
CA LYS A 47 -9.81 -1.33 9.84
C LYS A 47 -11.03 -0.40 9.78
N GLU A 48 -11.07 0.64 10.61
CA GLU A 48 -12.14 1.65 10.65
C GLU A 48 -12.25 2.44 9.34
N LEU A 49 -11.11 2.72 8.70
CA LEU A 49 -11.05 3.37 7.37
C LEU A 49 -11.37 2.41 6.21
N GLY A 50 -11.80 1.19 6.51
CA GLY A 50 -12.30 0.23 5.53
C GLY A 50 -11.25 -0.72 4.95
N GLY A 51 -10.14 -0.92 5.66
CA GLY A 51 -9.09 -1.89 5.35
C GLY A 51 -7.94 -1.32 4.53
N LEU A 52 -6.86 -2.10 4.43
CA LEU A 52 -5.59 -1.67 3.84
C LEU A 52 -5.70 -1.18 2.39
N HIS A 53 -6.48 -1.88 1.56
CA HIS A 53 -6.73 -1.50 0.17
C HIS A 53 -7.35 -0.10 0.04
N LYS A 54 -8.40 0.18 0.81
CA LYS A 54 -9.04 1.51 0.83
C LYS A 54 -8.10 2.56 1.41
N PHE A 55 -7.35 2.20 2.45
CA PHE A 55 -6.40 3.10 3.09
C PHE A 55 -5.26 3.53 2.16
N MET A 56 -4.76 2.62 1.31
CA MET A 56 -3.71 2.89 0.31
C MET A 56 -4.26 3.35 -1.05
N ASN A 57 -5.59 3.46 -1.19
CA ASN A 57 -6.27 3.67 -2.47
C ASN A 57 -5.84 2.67 -3.56
N TRP A 58 -5.53 1.43 -3.18
CA TRP A 58 -5.07 0.36 -4.07
C TRP A 58 -6.13 -0.73 -4.16
N ASN A 59 -6.52 -1.11 -5.37
CA ASN A 59 -7.58 -2.09 -5.63
C ASN A 59 -7.08 -3.40 -6.26
N LYS A 60 -5.76 -3.56 -6.40
CA LYS A 60 -5.13 -4.82 -6.82
C LYS A 60 -4.53 -5.52 -5.59
N PRO A 61 -4.00 -6.75 -5.73
CA PRO A 61 -3.36 -7.47 -4.63
C PRO A 61 -2.20 -6.72 -3.98
#